data_AF-A0AB33QLE4-F1
#
_entry.id   AF-A0AB33QLE4-F1
#
_cell.length_a   1.000
_cell.length_b   1.000
_cell.length_c   1.000
_cell.angle_alpha   90.00
_cell.angle_beta   90.00
_cell.angle_gamma   90.00
#
_symmetry.space_group_name_H-M   'P 1'
#
loop_
_entity.id
_entity.type
_entity.pdbx_description
1 polymer ?
#
loop_
_entity_poly.entity_id
_entity_poly.type
_entity_poly.pdbx_seq_one_letter_code
_entity_poly.pdbx_strand_id
1 'polypeptide(L)'
;MINQPDMNLLDIPDMSVDFNSVTSCSCGLENADELLNYFLPYLEDWNNQRYTTHEFAKKYANKGISLWTANDVKKSENGIQAIQIFLDGEVKGYLFFHCKLSPAGTLQ
;
A
#
# COMPACT_ATOMS: atom_id res chain seq x y z
N MET A 1 7.12 -5.89 -23.81
CA MET A 1 7.03 -4.81 -22.80
C MET A 1 8.08 -5.12 -21.75
N ILE A 2 8.98 -4.20 -21.45
CA ILE A 2 9.91 -4.39 -20.34
C ILE A 2 9.10 -4.05 -19.09
N ASN A 3 8.80 -5.04 -18.25
CA ASN A 3 8.18 -4.77 -16.95
C ASN A 3 9.17 -3.92 -16.16
N GLN A 4 8.77 -2.71 -15.77
CA GLN A 4 9.59 -1.90 -14.89
C GLN A 4 9.72 -2.62 -13.55
N PRO A 5 10.92 -2.68 -12.95
CA PRO A 5 11.08 -3.29 -11.64
C PRO A 5 10.21 -2.57 -10.63
N ASP A 6 9.71 -3.30 -9.65
CA ASP A 6 8.98 -2.68 -8.56
C ASP A 6 9.88 -1.75 -7.76
N MET A 7 9.36 -0.59 -7.40
CA MET A 7 10.07 0.47 -6.71
C MET A 7 9.48 0.68 -5.32
N ASN A 8 10.33 0.96 -4.34
CA ASN A 8 9.86 1.39 -3.03
C ASN A 8 9.14 2.73 -3.19
N LEU A 9 7.98 2.91 -2.55
CA LEU A 9 7.23 4.16 -2.69
C LEU A 9 8.00 5.38 -2.15
N LEU A 10 8.96 5.18 -1.26
CA LEU A 10 9.86 6.24 -0.78
C LEU A 10 10.84 6.75 -1.85
N ASP A 11 11.07 5.96 -2.91
CA ASP A 11 11.98 6.31 -4.02
C ASP A 11 11.26 7.01 -5.19
N ILE A 12 9.94 7.23 -5.08
CA ILE A 12 9.13 7.92 -6.08
C ILE A 12 8.37 9.10 -5.44
N PRO A 13 7.77 10.01 -6.25
CA PRO A 13 7.00 11.13 -5.71
C PRO A 13 5.89 10.67 -4.75
N ASP A 14 5.71 11.42 -3.67
CA ASP A 14 4.73 11.09 -2.64
C ASP A 14 3.29 11.20 -3.15
N MET A 15 2.44 10.32 -2.63
CA MET A 15 1.05 10.18 -3.03
C MET A 15 0.13 10.08 -1.81
N SER A 16 -1.14 10.42 -1.99
CA SER A 16 -2.20 10.19 -1.03
C SER A 16 -3.13 9.10 -1.53
N VAL A 17 -3.59 8.26 -0.60
CA VAL A 17 -4.64 7.27 -0.87
C VAL A 17 -5.99 7.96 -0.78
N ASP A 18 -6.83 7.81 -1.80
CA ASP A 18 -8.23 8.21 -1.73
C ASP A 18 -9.05 7.14 -0.99
N PHE A 19 -9.03 7.22 0.33
CA PHE A 19 -9.81 6.37 1.23
C PHE A 19 -11.32 6.65 1.20
N ASN A 20 -11.79 7.69 0.50
CA ASN A 20 -13.23 7.88 0.26
C ASN A 20 -13.70 7.05 -0.95
N SER A 21 -12.77 6.50 -1.74
CA SER A 21 -13.04 5.55 -2.80
C SER A 21 -12.97 4.11 -2.31
N VAL A 22 -13.38 3.17 -3.17
CA VAL A 22 -13.26 1.73 -2.87
C VAL A 22 -11.78 1.37 -2.67
N THR A 23 -11.49 0.80 -1.51
CA THR A 23 -10.20 0.22 -1.20
C THR A 23 -10.37 -1.23 -0.76
N SER A 24 -9.37 -2.08 -0.98
CA SER A 24 -9.38 -3.45 -0.51
C SER A 24 -7.97 -3.99 -0.30
N CYS A 25 -7.82 -4.96 0.60
CA CYS A 25 -6.60 -5.74 0.73
C CYS A 25 -6.84 -7.16 0.20
N SER A 26 -5.83 -7.73 -0.45
CA SER A 26 -5.85 -9.12 -0.89
C SER A 26 -4.50 -9.78 -0.64
N CYS A 27 -4.49 -11.06 -0.30
CA CYS A 27 -3.29 -11.83 -0.06
C CYS A 27 -3.44 -13.22 -0.67
N GLY A 28 -2.44 -13.66 -1.44
CA GLY A 28 -2.42 -14.97 -2.10
C GLY A 28 -1.58 -16.02 -1.36
N LEU A 29 -1.08 -15.69 -0.16
CA LEU A 29 -0.25 -16.57 0.66
C LEU A 29 -1.11 -17.46 1.56
N GLU A 30 -0.57 -18.62 1.95
CA GLU A 30 -1.26 -19.58 2.83
C GLU A 30 -1.63 -18.98 4.20
N ASN A 31 -0.85 -18.01 4.70
CA ASN A 31 -1.10 -17.30 5.94
C ASN A 31 -1.85 -15.97 5.74
N ALA A 32 -2.70 -15.86 4.71
CA ALA A 32 -3.43 -14.64 4.38
C ALA A 32 -4.21 -14.04 5.56
N ASP A 33 -4.92 -14.86 6.34
CA ASP A 33 -5.70 -14.37 7.49
C ASP A 33 -4.81 -13.73 8.55
N GLU A 34 -3.64 -14.31 8.84
CA GLU A 34 -2.67 -13.77 9.79
C GLU A 34 -2.13 -12.42 9.30
N LEU A 35 -1.73 -12.33 8.03
CA LEU A 35 -1.18 -11.10 7.44
C LEU A 35 -2.22 -9.98 7.39
N LEU A 36 -3.46 -10.28 7.02
CA LEU A 36 -4.56 -9.33 6.97
C LEU A 36 -4.94 -8.83 8.37
N ASN A 37 -5.07 -9.75 9.34
CA ASN A 37 -5.37 -9.39 10.73
C ASN A 37 -4.26 -8.56 11.36
N TYR A 38 -2.99 -8.88 11.05
CA TYR A 38 -1.85 -8.10 11.50
C TYR A 38 -1.85 -6.68 10.91
N PHE A 39 -2.16 -6.56 9.61
CA PHE A 39 -2.10 -5.28 8.92
C PHE A 39 -3.28 -4.33 9.25
N LEU A 40 -4.43 -4.89 9.64
CA LEU A 40 -5.68 -4.14 9.82
C LEU A 40 -5.55 -2.88 10.71
N PRO A 41 -4.91 -2.92 11.90
CA PRO A 41 -4.78 -1.73 12.74
C PRO A 41 -3.95 -0.61 12.08
N TYR A 42 -2.98 -0.96 11.24
CA TYR A 42 -2.17 0.01 10.51
C TYR A 42 -2.98 0.64 9.37
N LEU A 43 -3.78 -0.16 8.66
CA LEU A 43 -4.69 0.35 7.64
C LEU A 43 -5.74 1.31 8.24
N GLU A 44 -6.26 0.98 9.42
CA GLU A 44 -7.19 1.85 10.14
C GLU A 44 -6.54 3.18 10.53
N ASP A 45 -5.32 3.18 11.07
CA ASP A 45 -4.62 4.42 11.40
C ASP A 45 -4.28 5.23 10.14
N TRP A 46 -3.88 4.57 9.05
CA TRP A 46 -3.63 5.22 7.76
C TRP A 46 -4.88 5.94 7.24
N ASN A 47 -6.02 5.25 7.29
CA ASN A 47 -7.32 5.80 6.92
C ASN A 47 -7.67 6.99 7.83
N ASN A 48 -7.61 6.81 9.15
CA ASN A 48 -8.04 7.83 10.12
C ASN A 48 -7.18 9.10 10.07
N GLN A 49 -5.88 8.95 9.92
CA GLN A 49 -4.92 10.06 9.95
C GLN A 49 -4.64 10.64 8.57
N ARG A 50 -5.14 9.99 7.50
CA ARG A 50 -4.98 10.42 6.10
C ARG A 50 -3.52 10.64 5.70
N TYR A 51 -2.62 9.80 6.22
CA TYR A 51 -1.19 9.87 5.89
C TYR A 51 -0.95 9.77 4.38
N THR A 52 0.06 10.47 3.89
CA THR A 52 0.62 10.16 2.59
C THR A 52 1.31 8.79 2.60
N THR A 53 1.60 8.25 1.42
CA THR A 53 2.35 7.00 1.28
C THR A 53 3.72 7.09 1.96
N HIS A 54 4.40 8.25 1.88
CA HIS A 54 5.69 8.44 2.54
C HIS A 54 5.56 8.54 4.05
N GLU A 55 4.58 9.29 4.56
CA GLU A 55 4.34 9.42 5.99
C GLU A 55 4.04 8.06 6.62
N PHE A 56 3.14 7.28 6.00
CA PHE A 56 2.80 5.94 6.46
C PHE A 56 4.01 5.01 6.44
N ALA A 57 4.73 4.93 5.31
CA ALA A 57 5.89 4.07 5.16
C ALA A 57 7.00 4.41 6.17
N LYS A 58 7.26 5.70 6.41
CA LYS A 58 8.25 6.12 7.42
C LYS A 58 7.79 5.84 8.85
N LYS A 59 6.52 6.10 9.16
CA LYS A 59 5.94 5.90 10.50
C LYS A 59 6.06 4.44 10.95
N TYR A 60 5.82 3.50 10.03
CA TYR A 60 5.77 2.06 10.35
C TYR A 60 6.96 1.25 9.84
N ALA A 61 8.01 1.91 9.33
CA ALA A 61 9.25 1.24 8.94
C ALA A 61 9.86 0.40 10.08
N ASN A 62 9.79 0.88 11.33
CA ASN A 62 10.29 0.16 12.50
C ASN A 62 9.45 -1.07 12.90
N LYS A 63 8.27 -1.25 12.29
CA LYS A 63 7.43 -2.45 12.41
C LYS A 63 7.66 -3.45 11.27
N GLY A 64 8.63 -3.18 10.39
CA GLY A 64 8.89 -4.02 9.23
C GLY A 64 7.86 -3.84 8.11
N ILE A 65 7.14 -2.71 8.07
CA ILE A 65 6.18 -2.40 7.00
C ILE A 65 6.87 -1.56 5.93
N SER A 66 6.81 -1.99 4.67
CA SER A 66 7.26 -1.18 3.54
C SER A 66 6.27 -1.23 2.38
N LEU A 67 6.19 -0.13 1.63
CA LEU A 67 5.26 0.03 0.51
C LEU A 67 6.04 0.04 -0.81
N TRP A 68 5.54 -0.69 -1.80
CA TRP A 68 6.17 -0.83 -3.11
C TRP A 68 5.12 -0.74 -4.22
N THR A 69 5.54 -0.37 -5.42
CA THR A 69 4.70 -0.49 -6.61
C THR A 69 4.33 -1.96 -6.85
N ALA A 70 3.22 -2.20 -7.55
CA ALA A 70 2.85 -3.51 -8.07
C ALA A 70 2.70 -3.41 -9.59
N ASN A 71 3.81 -3.26 -10.31
CA ASN A 71 3.81 -2.94 -11.74
C ASN A 71 3.26 -4.07 -12.62
N ASP A 72 3.22 -5.29 -12.08
CA ASP A 72 2.62 -6.48 -12.68
C ASP A 72 1.08 -6.49 -12.56
N VAL A 73 0.51 -5.70 -11.66
CA VAL A 73 -0.94 -5.57 -11.48
C VAL A 73 -1.48 -4.43 -12.35
N LYS A 74 -2.34 -4.79 -13.31
CA LYS A 74 -2.99 -3.81 -14.18
C LYS A 74 -3.91 -2.90 -13.38
N LYS A 75 -3.73 -1.60 -13.56
CA LYS A 75 -4.69 -0.58 -13.14
C LYS A 75 -6.04 -0.83 -13.81
N SER A 76 -7.11 -0.77 -13.03
CA SER A 76 -8.48 -0.88 -13.53
C SER A 76 -8.90 0.38 -14.31
N GLU A 77 -9.96 0.26 -15.11
CA GLU A 77 -10.53 1.38 -15.87
C GLU A 77 -10.99 2.54 -14.97
N ASN A 78 -11.43 2.25 -13.75
CA ASN A 78 -11.86 3.26 -12.78
C ASN A 78 -10.70 3.89 -11.98
N GLY A 79 -9.46 3.55 -12.31
CA GLY A 79 -8.26 4.13 -11.75
C GLY A 79 -7.76 3.49 -10.44
N ILE A 80 -8.33 2.37 -10.02
CA ILE A 80 -7.81 1.56 -8.91
C ILE A 80 -6.55 0.83 -9.38
N GLN A 81 -5.51 0.91 -8.56
CA GLN A 81 -4.24 0.23 -8.77
C GLN A 81 -3.85 -0.51 -7.49
N ALA A 82 -2.91 -1.44 -7.60
CA ALA A 82 -2.36 -2.11 -6.43
C ALA A 82 -1.01 -1.48 -6.04
N ILE A 83 -0.76 -1.47 -4.74
CA ILE A 83 0.58 -1.38 -4.17
C ILE A 83 0.85 -2.66 -3.38
N GLN A 84 2.12 -3.07 -3.33
CA GLN A 84 2.56 -4.14 -2.46
C GLN A 84 2.88 -3.58 -1.08
N ILE A 85 2.43 -4.29 -0.06
CA ILE A 85 2.76 -4.02 1.33
C ILE A 85 3.54 -5.23 1.84
N PHE A 86 4.85 -5.05 2.02
CA PHE A 86 5.69 -6.08 2.62
C PHE A 86 5.68 -5.95 4.13
N LEU A 87 5.57 -7.10 4.79
CA LEU A 87 5.64 -7.27 6.23
C LEU A 87 6.88 -8.14 6.52
N ASP A 88 7.86 -7.58 7.23
CA ASP A 88 9.09 -8.28 7.68
C ASP A 88 9.31 -8.11 9.20
N GLY A 89 8.22 -7.88 9.92
CA GLY A 89 8.19 -7.68 11.37
C GLY A 89 7.82 -8.97 12.12
N GLU A 90 6.80 -8.86 12.97
CA GLU A 90 6.27 -9.99 13.76
C GLU A 90 5.68 -11.09 12.86
N VAL A 91 5.05 -10.68 11.76
CA VAL A 91 4.61 -11.58 10.68
C VAL A 91 5.42 -11.29 9.43
N LYS A 92 5.60 -12.33 8.59
CA LYS A 92 6.38 -12.24 7.35
C LYS A 92 5.54 -12.61 6.15
N GLY A 93 5.54 -11.74 5.15
CA GLY A 93 4.80 -11.94 3.92
C GLY A 93 4.55 -10.62 3.20
N TYR A 94 3.59 -10.66 2.27
CA TYR A 94 3.14 -9.46 1.58
C TYR A 94 1.65 -9.54 1.29
N LEU A 95 1.04 -8.37 1.12
CA LEU A 95 -0.33 -8.21 0.70
C LEU A 95 -0.42 -7.12 -0.38
N PHE A 96 -1.44 -7.21 -1.22
CA PHE A 96 -1.76 -6.16 -2.18
C PHE A 96 -2.84 -5.26 -1.59
N PHE A 97 -2.56 -3.97 -1.56
CA PHE A 97 -3.55 -2.94 -1.24
C PHE A 97 -4.02 -2.28 -2.53
N HIS A 98 -5.29 -2.47 -2.85
CA HIS A 98 -5.95 -1.91 -4.02
C HIS A 98 -6.58 -0.59 -3.63
N CYS A 99 -6.15 0.49 -4.27
CA CYS A 99 -6.59 1.83 -3.96
C CYS A 99 -6.44 2.79 -5.15
N LYS A 100 -6.98 4.00 -5.02
CA LYS A 100 -6.64 5.11 -5.90
C LYS A 100 -5.57 5.96 -5.24
N LEU A 101 -4.54 6.31 -6.00
CA LEU A 101 -3.49 7.23 -5.59
C LEU A 101 -3.62 8.55 -6.36
N SER A 102 -3.39 9.66 -5.65
CA SER A 102 -3.22 10.99 -6.23
C SER A 102 -1.92 11.60 -5.71
N PRO A 103 -1.29 12.55 -6.43
CA PRO A 103 -0.08 13.20 -5.91
C PRO A 103 -0.37 13.91 -4.59
N ALA A 104 0.52 13.76 -3.62
CA ALA A 104 0.38 14.43 -2.33
C ALA A 104 0.45 15.95 -2.53
N GLY A 105 -0.48 16.69 -1.90
CA GLY A 105 -0.58 18.15 -2.06
C GLY A 105 -1.45 18.63 -3.23
N THR A 106 -2.13 17.73 -3.94
CA THR A 106 -3.12 18.09 -4.99
C THR A 106 -4.56 18.20 -4.49
N LEU A 107 -4.76 18.46 -3.19
CA LEU A 107 -6.05 18.96 -2.71
C LEU A 107 -6.26 20.37 -3.30
N GLN A 108 -6.96 20.44 -4.44
CA GLN A 108 -7.81 21.58 -4.78
C GLN A 108 -9.24 21.22 -4.42
#